data_AF-A0A0S9PTI9-F1
#
_entry.id   AF-A0A0S9PTI9-F1
#
_cell.length_a   1.000
_cell.length_b   1.000
_cell.length_c   1.000
_cell.angle_alpha   90.00
_cell.angle_beta   90.00
_cell.angle_gamma   90.00
#
_symmetry.space_group_name_H-M   'P 1'
#
loop_
_entity.id
_entity.type
_entity.pdbx_description
1 polymer ?
#
loop_
_entity_poly.entity_id
_entity_poly.type
_entity_poly.pdbx_seq_one_letter_code
_entity_poly.pdbx_strand_id
1 'polypeptide(L)'
;MTNARSLLAGLTAGLVALLLAGAPVSAADGPPNLDIEKTCRSAASANVNDNASKDGCLRSERSARDEVKRRWGEFTPAAKRQCEKQFDAGGFPSYVEMVTCLELASGTGLKSDGKQGGDSVTKEPAPSQRTDPIEVLGKPAR
;
A
#
# COMPACT_ATOMS: atom_id res chain seq x y z
N MET A 1 51.12 7.94 63.33
CA MET A 1 49.86 7.36 63.88
C MET A 1 48.79 7.67 62.84
N THR A 2 48.19 6.76 62.06
CA THR A 2 48.01 5.30 62.11
C THR A 2 47.83 4.79 60.67
N ASN A 3 48.37 3.60 60.42
CA ASN A 3 48.26 2.79 59.19
C ASN A 3 46.82 2.29 58.95
N ALA A 4 46.49 1.86 57.73
CA ALA A 4 46.24 0.44 57.43
C ALA A 4 45.59 0.24 56.05
N ARG A 5 46.15 -0.73 55.33
CA ARG A 5 45.68 -1.31 54.08
C ARG A 5 44.35 -2.01 54.30
N SER A 6 43.44 -1.95 53.33
CA SER A 6 42.38 -2.94 53.18
C SER A 6 42.20 -3.26 51.71
N LEU A 7 42.83 -4.35 51.30
CA LEU A 7 42.50 -5.11 50.10
C LEU A 7 41.32 -6.00 50.47
N LEU A 8 40.16 -5.80 49.85
CA LEU A 8 39.15 -6.86 49.72
C LEU A 8 38.55 -6.76 48.32
N ALA A 9 39.17 -7.50 47.41
CA ALA A 9 38.51 -8.01 46.22
C ALA A 9 37.41 -8.98 46.67
N GLY A 10 36.18 -8.77 46.21
CA GLY A 10 35.05 -9.64 46.54
C GLY A 10 33.91 -9.44 45.54
N LEU A 11 33.86 -10.34 44.56
CA LEU A 11 32.80 -10.50 43.57
C LEU A 11 31.40 -10.48 44.19
N THR A 12 30.52 -9.58 43.74
CA THR A 12 29.08 -9.88 43.65
C THR A 12 28.53 -9.29 42.36
N ALA A 13 28.10 -10.21 41.49
CA ALA A 13 27.38 -9.94 40.26
C ALA A 13 26.05 -9.25 40.60
N GLY A 14 25.87 -8.02 40.14
CA GLY A 14 24.61 -7.29 40.18
C GLY A 14 24.12 -7.00 38.78
N LEU A 15 23.70 -8.03 38.03
CA LEU A 15 22.98 -7.87 36.77
C LEU A 15 21.55 -7.43 37.11
N VAL A 16 21.37 -6.14 37.41
CA VAL A 16 20.06 -5.55 37.68
C VAL A 16 19.35 -5.37 36.34
N ALA A 17 18.40 -6.29 36.13
CA ALA A 17 17.32 -6.31 35.15
C ALA A 17 17.21 -5.07 34.24
N LEU A 18 17.60 -5.23 32.97
CA LEU A 18 17.12 -4.34 31.91
C LEU A 18 15.59 -4.36 31.92
N LEU A 19 15.04 -3.17 32.15
CA LEU A 19 13.62 -2.83 32.02
C LEU A 19 13.04 -3.50 30.77
N LEU A 20 12.07 -4.40 30.96
CA LEU A 20 11.13 -4.74 29.89
C LEU A 20 10.32 -3.47 29.62
N ALA A 21 10.81 -2.64 28.70
CA ALA A 21 10.00 -1.63 28.05
C ALA A 21 8.87 -2.39 27.34
N GLY A 22 7.70 -2.40 27.97
CA GLY A 22 6.48 -2.87 27.32
C GLY A 22 6.32 -2.09 26.02
N ALA A 23 6.50 -2.77 24.90
CA ALA A 23 6.15 -2.20 23.62
C ALA A 23 4.67 -1.79 23.70
N PRO A 24 4.29 -0.56 23.33
CA PRO A 24 2.89 -0.24 23.21
C PRO A 24 2.31 -1.23 22.20
N VAL A 25 1.38 -2.07 22.64
CA VAL A 25 0.48 -2.79 21.74
C VAL A 25 -0.29 -1.69 21.02
N SER A 26 0.23 -1.30 19.85
CA SER A 26 -0.47 -0.37 18.99
C SER A 26 -1.73 -1.12 18.59
N ALA A 27 -2.89 -0.63 18.98
CA ALA A 27 -4.13 -1.04 18.37
C ALA A 27 -3.90 -0.90 16.86
N ALA A 28 -3.78 -2.02 16.16
CA ALA A 28 -3.90 -2.00 14.71
C ALA A 28 -5.40 -1.86 14.45
N ASP A 29 -5.93 -0.67 14.75
CA ASP A 29 -7.16 -0.20 14.16
C ASP A 29 -7.01 -0.45 12.65
N GLY A 30 -8.05 -1.03 12.05
CA GLY A 30 -8.02 -1.44 10.65
C GLY A 30 -7.71 -0.27 9.70
N PRO A 31 -7.69 -0.51 8.39
CA PRO A 31 -7.46 0.56 7.45
C PRO A 31 -8.43 1.73 7.65
N PRO A 32 -8.02 2.98 7.30
CA PRO A 32 -8.87 4.15 7.42
C PRO A 32 -10.18 3.95 6.67
N ASN A 33 -11.25 4.60 7.15
CA ASN A 33 -12.55 4.57 6.48
C ASN A 33 -12.58 5.65 5.39
N LEU A 34 -12.34 5.25 4.14
CA LEU A 34 -12.36 6.17 3.00
C LEU A 34 -13.78 6.25 2.42
N ASP A 35 -14.22 7.46 2.08
CA ASP A 35 -15.49 7.70 1.42
C ASP A 35 -15.40 7.38 -0.08
N ILE A 36 -15.64 6.11 -0.42
CA ILE A 36 -15.57 5.61 -1.80
C ILE A 36 -16.66 6.22 -2.71
N GLU A 37 -17.77 6.70 -2.15
CA GLU A 37 -18.82 7.39 -2.92
C GLU A 37 -18.30 8.74 -3.42
N LYS A 38 -17.59 9.47 -2.56
CA LYS A 38 -16.93 10.73 -2.91
C LYS A 38 -15.82 10.50 -3.94
N THR A 39 -14.98 9.48 -3.75
CA THR A 39 -13.91 9.10 -4.69
C THR A 39 -14.46 8.71 -6.07
N CYS A 40 -15.54 7.94 -6.11
CA CYS A 40 -16.13 7.52 -7.38
C CYS A 40 -16.97 8.62 -8.06
N ARG A 41 -17.47 9.60 -7.32
CA ARG A 41 -18.12 10.78 -7.91
C ARG A 41 -17.13 11.62 -8.71
N SER A 42 -15.92 11.85 -8.17
CA SER A 42 -14.86 12.56 -8.89
C SER A 42 -14.35 11.80 -10.12
N ALA A 43 -14.26 10.47 -10.04
CA ALA A 43 -13.87 9.64 -11.18
C ALA A 43 -14.95 9.62 -12.28
N ALA A 44 -16.23 9.61 -11.89
CA ALA A 44 -17.35 9.67 -12.82
C ALA A 44 -17.39 11.01 -13.57
N SER A 45 -17.15 12.14 -12.90
CA SER A 45 -17.11 13.46 -13.56
C SER A 45 -16.01 13.63 -14.63
N ALA A 46 -15.10 12.67 -14.75
CA ALA A 46 -14.07 12.63 -15.79
C ALA A 46 -14.47 11.80 -17.03
N ASN A 47 -15.66 11.18 -17.07
CA ASN A 47 -16.10 10.26 -18.13
C ASN A 47 -17.42 10.67 -18.79
N VAL A 48 -17.69 10.21 -20.01
CA VAL A 48 -18.90 10.57 -20.81
C VAL A 48 -20.08 9.63 -20.57
N ASN A 49 -19.85 8.48 -19.89
CA ASN A 49 -20.89 7.51 -19.52
C ASN A 49 -20.90 7.30 -18.00
N ASP A 50 -21.48 8.26 -17.29
CA ASP A 50 -21.34 8.46 -15.84
C ASP A 50 -21.71 7.24 -14.98
N ASN A 51 -22.78 6.52 -15.34
CA ASN A 51 -23.31 5.44 -14.49
C ASN A 51 -22.45 4.18 -14.55
N ALA A 52 -22.08 3.71 -15.75
CA ALA A 52 -21.23 2.53 -15.90
C ALA A 52 -19.83 2.76 -15.32
N SER A 53 -19.30 3.99 -15.44
CA SER A 53 -18.01 4.39 -14.87
C SER A 53 -18.08 4.50 -13.34
N LYS A 54 -19.16 5.02 -12.76
CA LYS A 54 -19.34 5.05 -11.29
C LYS A 54 -19.44 3.64 -10.70
N ASP A 55 -20.26 2.77 -11.28
CA ASP A 55 -20.42 1.40 -10.79
C ASP A 55 -19.12 0.59 -10.88
N GLY A 56 -18.37 0.77 -11.97
CA GLY A 56 -17.03 0.21 -12.14
C GLY A 56 -16.09 0.65 -11.02
N CYS A 57 -16.01 1.96 -10.77
CA CYS A 57 -15.21 2.52 -9.68
C CYS A 57 -15.61 1.94 -8.32
N LEU A 58 -16.91 1.94 -8.00
CA LEU A 58 -17.38 1.46 -6.71
C LEU A 58 -17.07 -0.03 -6.50
N ARG A 59 -17.12 -0.86 -7.55
CA ARG A 59 -16.69 -2.26 -7.46
C ARG A 59 -15.20 -2.36 -7.15
N SER A 60 -14.35 -1.63 -7.86
CA SER A 60 -12.90 -1.63 -7.66
C SER A 60 -12.53 -1.17 -6.24
N GLU A 61 -13.11 -0.07 -5.78
CA GLU A 61 -12.86 0.49 -4.44
C GLU A 61 -13.29 -0.47 -3.33
N ARG A 62 -14.44 -1.14 -3.47
CA ARG A 62 -14.88 -2.16 -2.51
C ARG A 62 -13.91 -3.35 -2.47
N SER A 63 -13.52 -3.87 -3.63
CA SER A 63 -12.58 -4.99 -3.72
C SER A 63 -11.22 -4.63 -3.11
N ALA A 64 -10.71 -3.43 -3.39
CA ALA A 64 -9.45 -2.96 -2.84
C ALA A 64 -9.52 -2.78 -1.32
N ARG A 65 -10.62 -2.22 -0.80
CA ARG A 65 -10.84 -2.13 0.65
C ARG A 65 -10.80 -3.49 1.33
N ASP A 66 -11.44 -4.49 0.73
CA ASP A 66 -11.49 -5.84 1.29
C ASP A 66 -10.09 -6.48 1.28
N GLU A 67 -9.29 -6.23 0.25
CA GLU A 67 -7.87 -6.64 0.18
C GLU A 67 -7.01 -5.95 1.26
N VAL A 68 -7.13 -4.63 1.43
CA VAL A 68 -6.41 -3.90 2.48
C VAL A 68 -6.81 -4.43 3.86
N LYS A 69 -8.10 -4.66 4.11
CA LYS A 69 -8.58 -5.23 5.39
C LYS A 69 -7.98 -6.60 5.65
N ARG A 70 -7.99 -7.48 4.64
CA ARG A 70 -7.47 -8.84 4.75
C ARG A 70 -5.98 -8.86 5.07
N ARG A 71 -5.21 -7.96 4.46
CA ARG A 71 -3.75 -7.91 4.56
C ARG A 71 -3.23 -6.88 5.56
N TRP A 72 -4.10 -6.17 6.26
CA TRP A 72 -3.69 -5.05 7.13
C TRP A 72 -2.61 -5.47 8.12
N GLY A 73 -2.69 -6.68 8.69
CA GLY A 73 -1.68 -7.22 9.60
C GLY A 73 -0.32 -7.51 8.98
N GLU A 74 -0.24 -7.68 7.65
CA GLU A 74 1.00 -7.99 6.92
C GLU A 74 1.89 -6.75 6.71
N PHE A 75 1.31 -5.55 6.77
CA PHE A 75 2.03 -4.31 6.49
C PHE A 75 2.65 -3.69 7.75
N THR A 76 3.85 -3.14 7.60
CA THR A 76 4.55 -2.50 8.73
C THR A 76 3.82 -1.22 9.19
N PRO A 77 3.92 -0.84 10.47
CA PRO A 77 3.36 0.43 10.94
C PRO A 77 3.89 1.66 10.19
N ALA A 78 5.14 1.61 9.71
CA ALA A 78 5.73 2.69 8.92
C ALA A 78 5.05 2.81 7.54
N ALA A 79 4.83 1.68 6.84
CA ALA A 79 4.13 1.66 5.56
C ALA A 79 2.68 2.16 5.69
N LYS A 80 1.95 1.71 6.72
CA LYS A 80 0.59 2.18 7.00
C LYS A 80 0.52 3.70 7.15
N ARG A 81 1.34 4.27 8.04
CA ARG A 81 1.38 5.72 8.26
C ARG A 81 1.79 6.50 7.01
N GLN A 82 2.74 5.99 6.22
CA GLN A 82 3.15 6.62 4.98
C GLN A 82 1.99 6.67 3.97
N CYS A 83 1.28 5.56 3.80
CA CYS A 83 0.20 5.46 2.82
C CYS A 83 -1.06 6.23 3.25
N GLU A 84 -1.38 6.26 4.54
CA GLU A 84 -2.47 7.08 5.08
C GLU A 84 -2.24 8.57 4.83
N LYS A 85 -1.00 9.06 5.03
CA LYS A 85 -0.65 10.47 4.80
C LYS A 85 -0.77 10.93 3.35
N GLN A 86 -0.79 10.01 2.38
CA GLN A 86 -0.98 10.40 0.97
C GLN A 86 -2.38 10.99 0.72
N PHE A 87 -3.35 10.67 1.57
CA PHE A 87 -4.71 11.19 1.44
C PHE A 87 -4.88 12.62 1.98
N ASP A 88 -3.99 13.09 2.84
CA ASP A 88 -4.03 14.46 3.37
C ASP A 88 -3.59 15.51 2.33
N ALA A 89 -2.84 15.10 1.29
CA ALA A 89 -2.23 15.99 0.30
C ALA A 89 -3.20 16.51 -0.78
N GLY A 90 -4.52 16.40 -0.58
CA GLY A 90 -5.54 17.03 -1.44
C GLY A 90 -6.02 16.19 -2.63
N GLY A 91 -5.65 14.92 -2.72
CA GLY A 91 -6.26 13.94 -3.63
C GLY A 91 -7.56 13.35 -3.09
N PHE A 92 -8.31 12.63 -3.95
CA PHE A 92 -9.42 11.81 -3.46
C PHE A 92 -8.86 10.49 -2.91
N PRO A 93 -9.15 10.15 -1.64
CA PRO A 93 -8.65 8.91 -1.05
C PRO A 93 -9.22 7.68 -1.76
N SER A 94 -8.34 6.78 -2.22
CA SER A 94 -8.72 5.54 -2.91
C SER A 94 -8.10 4.34 -2.21
N TYR A 95 -8.89 3.28 -2.04
CA TYR A 95 -8.36 2.00 -1.57
C TYR A 95 -7.48 1.32 -2.62
N VAL A 96 -7.72 1.56 -3.92
CA VAL A 96 -6.86 1.04 -4.99
C VAL A 96 -5.44 1.61 -4.82
N GLU A 97 -5.34 2.93 -4.67
CA GLU A 97 -4.05 3.60 -4.43
C GLU A 97 -3.43 3.20 -3.09
N MET A 98 -4.24 2.93 -2.07
CA MET A 98 -3.73 2.41 -0.79
C MET A 98 -3.07 1.03 -0.95
N VAL A 99 -3.71 0.09 -1.67
CA VAL A 99 -3.14 -1.23 -1.95
C VAL A 99 -1.79 -1.04 -2.62
N THR A 100 -1.73 -0.26 -3.71
CA THR A 100 -0.50 -0.01 -4.44
C THR A 100 0.58 0.60 -3.56
N CYS A 101 0.26 1.60 -2.76
CA CYS A 101 1.22 2.21 -1.84
C CYS A 101 1.77 1.20 -0.82
N LEU A 102 0.89 0.43 -0.19
CA LEU A 102 1.27 -0.55 0.83
C LEU A 102 2.16 -1.65 0.23
N GLU A 103 1.85 -2.07 -0.99
CA GLU A 103 2.62 -3.07 -1.70
C GLU A 103 4.01 -2.56 -2.10
N LEU A 104 4.11 -1.33 -2.58
CA LEU A 104 5.38 -0.68 -2.90
C LEU A 104 6.23 -0.48 -1.63
N ALA A 105 5.63 0.04 -0.56
CA ALA A 105 6.31 0.27 0.71
C ALA A 105 6.77 -1.04 1.39
N SER A 106 6.12 -2.16 1.08
CA SER A 106 6.46 -3.48 1.61
C SER A 106 7.35 -4.30 0.68
N GLY A 107 7.70 -3.76 -0.51
CA GLY A 107 8.44 -4.49 -1.54
C GLY A 107 7.66 -5.64 -2.19
N THR A 108 6.36 -5.76 -1.95
CA THR A 108 5.49 -6.79 -2.54
C THR A 108 4.87 -6.35 -3.88
N GLY A 109 4.96 -5.07 -4.23
CA GLY A 109 4.41 -4.49 -5.47
C GLY A 109 5.11 -4.95 -6.75
N LEU A 110 6.24 -5.68 -6.61
CA LEU A 110 6.94 -6.34 -7.70
C LEU A 110 6.99 -7.85 -7.46
N LYS A 111 5.83 -8.49 -7.29
CA LYS A 111 5.75 -9.92 -7.59
C LYS A 111 5.73 -10.06 -9.10
N SER A 112 6.92 -10.05 -9.69
CA SER A 112 7.10 -10.51 -11.06
C SER A 112 6.82 -12.01 -11.05
N ASP A 113 5.58 -12.39 -11.31
CA ASP A 113 5.21 -13.77 -11.63
C ASP A 113 6.06 -14.18 -12.84
N GLY A 114 7.13 -14.91 -12.54
CA GLY A 114 8.02 -15.48 -13.53
C GLY A 114 7.29 -16.55 -14.33
N LYS A 115 6.56 -16.13 -15.37
CA LYS A 115 6.20 -16.96 -16.51
C LYS A 115 6.13 -16.10 -17.78
N GLN A 116 7.30 -15.96 -18.42
CA GLN A 116 7.51 -15.71 -19.85
C GLN A 116 7.02 -14.37 -20.46
N GLY A 117 7.96 -13.60 -21.03
CA GLY A 117 7.66 -12.64 -22.11
C GLY A 117 8.24 -11.23 -21.99
N GLY A 118 9.11 -10.96 -21.03
CA GLY A 118 9.63 -9.61 -20.71
C GLY A 118 10.66 -9.00 -21.66
N ASP A 119 10.64 -9.33 -22.95
CA ASP A 119 11.41 -8.60 -23.98
C ASP A 119 10.48 -7.77 -24.89
N SER A 120 9.19 -8.13 -24.95
CA SER A 120 8.22 -7.52 -25.87
C SER A 120 7.29 -6.49 -25.23
N VAL A 121 7.20 -6.42 -23.89
CA VAL A 121 6.24 -5.55 -23.21
C VAL A 121 6.71 -4.08 -23.20
N THR A 122 8.03 -3.85 -23.17
CA THR A 122 8.61 -2.50 -23.27
C THR A 122 9.00 -2.12 -24.69
N LYS A 123 8.85 -3.04 -25.67
CA LYS A 123 9.08 -2.73 -27.08
C LYS A 123 7.77 -2.20 -27.66
N GLU A 124 7.78 -0.95 -28.12
CA GLU A 124 6.65 -0.42 -28.87
C GLU A 124 6.28 -1.37 -30.02
N PRO A 125 4.98 -1.68 -30.20
CA PRO A 125 4.53 -2.47 -31.34
C PRO A 125 5.00 -1.84 -32.65
N ALA A 126 5.39 -2.66 -33.63
CA ALA A 126 5.72 -2.16 -34.95
C ALA A 126 4.53 -1.35 -35.51
N PRO A 127 4.75 -0.33 -36.36
CA PRO A 127 3.67 0.48 -36.92
C PRO A 127 2.53 -0.32 -37.57
N SER A 128 2.84 -1.49 -38.14
CA SER A 128 1.88 -2.41 -38.73
C SER A 128 1.00 -3.18 -37.72
N GLN A 129 1.34 -3.13 -36.43
CA GLN A 129 0.63 -3.79 -35.34
C GLN A 129 -0.25 -2.80 -34.55
N ARG A 130 -0.18 -1.50 -34.87
CA ARG A 130 -1.02 -0.48 -34.25
C ARG A 130 -2.40 -0.53 -34.90
N THR A 131 -3.44 -0.56 -34.09
CA THR A 131 -4.82 -0.57 -34.61
C THR A 131 -5.13 0.76 -35.28
N ASP A 132 -5.74 0.73 -36.47
CA ASP A 132 -6.24 1.93 -37.14
C ASP A 132 -7.55 2.38 -36.48
N PRO A 133 -7.60 3.57 -35.85
CA PRO A 133 -8.81 4.06 -35.19
C PRO A 133 -9.99 4.22 -36.15
N ILE A 134 -9.76 4.52 -37.44
CA ILE A 134 -10.83 4.70 -38.42
C ILE A 134 -11.51 3.37 -38.75
N GLU A 135 -10.76 2.28 -38.80
CA GLU A 135 -11.30 0.94 -39.04
C GLU A 135 -12.12 0.44 -37.83
N VAL A 136 -11.65 0.68 -36.61
CA VAL A 136 -12.34 0.26 -35.38
C VAL A 136 -13.67 0.98 -35.21
N LEU A 137 -13.70 2.29 -35.49
CA LEU A 137 -14.90 3.11 -35.33
C LEU A 137 -15.92 2.91 -36.45
N GLY A 138 -15.50 2.42 -37.62
CA GLY A 138 -16.38 2.11 -38.74
C GLY A 138 -17.02 0.72 -38.69
N LYS A 139 -16.61 -0.14 -37.76
CA LYS A 139 -17.09 -1.53 -37.69
C LYS A 139 -18.47 -1.59 -37.01
N PRO A 140 -19.53 -2.08 -37.66
CA PRO A 140 -20.83 -2.21 -37.03
C PRO A 140 -20.74 -3.19 -35.86
N ALA A 141 -21.26 -2.79 -34.69
CA ALA A 141 -21.39 -3.66 -33.54
C ALA A 141 -22.25 -4.87 -33.92
N ARG A 142 -21.69 -6.08 -33.74
CA ARG A 142 -22.43 -7.33 -33.93
C ARG A 142 -23.45 -7.55 -32.84
#